data_AF-A0A918D1L2-F1
#
_entry.id   AF-A0A918D1L2-F1
#
_cell.length_a   1.000
_cell.length_b   1.000
_cell.length_c   1.000
_cell.angle_alpha   90.00
_cell.angle_beta   90.00
_cell.angle_gamma   90.00
#
_symmetry.space_group_name_H-M   'P 1'
#
loop_
_entity.id
_entity.type
_entity.pdbx_description
1 polymer ?
#
loop_
_entity_poly.entity_id
_entity_poly.type
_entity_poly.pdbx_seq_one_letter_code
_entity_poly.pdbx_strand_id
1 'polypeptide(L)'
;MVLFGTIVNGLLIVIGSIFGMFFTRIPEKYKETVMHGIGLAVILIGLQMAFSTENIVIVLISLLFGAIIGEFFRIEDALNRLGMWLGSKFTTKNDTISVSQGFITGTMIFCIGAMAIIGALDSGIRGDHEVLITKGIIDGFTALVLTTTLGFGVLFSVIPLILYQGAITLFATQIEKWVPEAMLEGLILEITSVGGLLIVAIGLNLLKIKEIRVANLMPALLLVVLIYYAFQLF
;
A
#
# COMPACT_ATOMS: atom_id res chain seq x y z
N MET A 1 14.16 -11.20 1.50
CA MET A 1 14.81 -9.96 0.97
C MET A 1 13.83 -8.83 1.18
N VAL A 2 14.21 -7.76 1.87
CA VAL A 2 13.27 -6.70 2.28
C VAL A 2 12.49 -6.09 1.10
N LEU A 3 13.12 -6.00 -0.08
CA LEU A 3 12.50 -5.45 -1.29
C LEU A 3 11.66 -6.44 -2.10
N PHE A 4 11.47 -7.68 -1.62
CA PHE A 4 10.79 -8.73 -2.39
C PHE A 4 9.39 -8.32 -2.82
N GLY A 5 8.55 -7.82 -1.90
CA GLY A 5 7.21 -7.34 -2.23
C GLY A 5 7.20 -6.21 -3.27
N THR A 6 8.17 -5.29 -3.21
CA THR A 6 8.32 -4.20 -4.19
C THR A 6 8.71 -4.70 -5.57
N ILE A 7 9.62 -5.66 -5.64
CA ILE A 7 10.02 -6.28 -6.90
C ILE A 7 8.85 -7.06 -7.49
N VAL A 8 8.13 -7.85 -6.67
CA VAL A 8 6.96 -8.62 -7.13
C VAL A 8 5.87 -7.68 -7.66
N ASN A 9 5.56 -6.60 -6.96
CA ASN A 9 4.60 -5.60 -7.46
C ASN A 9 5.04 -5.07 -8.84
N GLY A 10 6.29 -4.62 -8.94
CA GLY A 10 6.81 -4.12 -10.21
C GLY A 10 6.74 -5.15 -11.35
N LEU A 11 7.10 -6.41 -11.07
CA LEU A 11 6.99 -7.50 -12.04
C LEU A 11 5.54 -7.73 -12.48
N LEU A 12 4.57 -7.68 -11.57
CA LEU A 12 3.16 -7.86 -11.90
C LEU A 12 2.62 -6.72 -12.77
N ILE A 13 3.07 -5.48 -12.56
CA ILE A 13 2.77 -4.35 -13.46
C ILE A 13 3.37 -4.56 -14.85
N VAL A 14 4.61 -5.05 -14.92
CA VAL A 14 5.27 -5.37 -16.20
C VAL A 14 4.49 -6.44 -16.95
N ILE A 15 4.18 -7.55 -16.28
CA ILE A 15 3.40 -8.66 -16.84
C ILE A 15 2.03 -8.18 -17.28
N GLY A 16 1.33 -7.45 -16.41
CA GLY A 16 0.01 -6.88 -16.69
C GLY A 16 0.03 -5.96 -17.91
N SER A 17 0.99 -5.05 -17.98
CA SER A 17 1.16 -4.15 -19.12
C SER A 17 1.43 -4.91 -20.42
N ILE A 18 2.29 -5.94 -20.38
CA ILE A 18 2.57 -6.77 -21.55
C ILE A 18 1.31 -7.47 -22.05
N PHE A 19 0.56 -8.13 -21.15
CA PHE A 19 -0.71 -8.74 -21.53
C PHE A 19 -1.72 -7.70 -22.04
N GLY A 20 -1.79 -6.53 -21.42
CA GLY A 20 -2.68 -5.44 -21.84
C GLY A 20 -2.42 -4.91 -23.24
N MET A 21 -1.22 -5.12 -23.81
CA MET A 21 -0.97 -4.83 -25.23
C MET A 21 -1.65 -5.81 -26.18
N PHE A 22 -1.83 -7.06 -25.76
CA PHE A 22 -2.44 -8.12 -26.59
C PHE A 22 -3.96 -8.20 -26.43
N PHE A 23 -4.48 -7.84 -25.25
CA PHE A 23 -5.93 -7.86 -24.98
C PHE A 23 -6.62 -6.57 -25.45
N THR A 24 -7.68 -6.69 -26.23
CA THR A 24 -8.51 -5.55 -26.65
C THR A 24 -9.79 -5.47 -25.82
N ARG A 25 -9.86 -4.46 -24.93
CA ARG A 25 -11.02 -4.07 -24.09
C ARG A 25 -11.61 -5.16 -23.17
N ILE A 26 -11.21 -5.13 -21.89
CA ILE A 26 -11.86 -5.93 -20.84
C ILE A 26 -13.22 -5.32 -20.45
N PRO A 27 -14.32 -6.11 -20.42
CA PRO A 27 -15.62 -5.60 -19.98
C PRO A 27 -15.64 -5.26 -18.48
N GLU A 28 -16.37 -4.20 -18.11
CA GLU A 28 -16.35 -3.65 -16.76
C GLU A 28 -16.78 -4.65 -15.67
N LYS A 29 -17.75 -5.53 -15.98
CA LYS A 29 -18.22 -6.58 -15.07
C LYS A 29 -17.10 -7.53 -14.61
N TYR A 30 -16.16 -7.85 -15.50
CA TYR A 30 -15.02 -8.69 -15.15
C TYR A 30 -14.08 -7.95 -14.20
N LYS A 31 -13.83 -6.66 -14.45
CA LYS A 31 -13.00 -5.83 -13.57
C LYS A 31 -13.59 -5.77 -12.17
N GLU A 32 -14.88 -5.49 -12.06
CA GLU A 32 -15.59 -5.42 -10.78
C GLU A 32 -15.53 -6.75 -10.03
N THR A 33 -15.80 -7.87 -10.71
CA THR A 33 -15.77 -9.20 -10.10
C THR A 33 -14.38 -9.60 -9.60
N VAL A 34 -13.33 -9.29 -10.38
CA VAL A 34 -11.94 -9.53 -9.98
C VAL A 34 -11.56 -8.66 -8.78
N MET A 35 -11.93 -7.37 -8.78
CA MET A 35 -11.69 -6.47 -7.66
C MET A 35 -12.42 -6.92 -6.39
N HIS A 36 -13.64 -7.47 -6.50
CA HIS A 36 -14.32 -8.07 -5.37
C HIS A 36 -13.57 -9.29 -4.82
N GLY A 37 -13.09 -10.17 -5.69
CA GLY A 37 -12.28 -11.32 -5.29
C GLY A 37 -11.00 -10.90 -4.54
N ILE A 38 -10.28 -9.90 -5.06
CA ILE A 38 -9.08 -9.36 -4.41
C ILE A 38 -9.43 -8.70 -3.08
N GLY A 39 -10.49 -7.89 -3.02
CA GLY A 39 -10.93 -7.24 -1.77
C GLY A 39 -11.26 -8.26 -0.68
N LEU A 40 -11.92 -9.36 -1.02
CA LEU A 40 -12.20 -10.45 -0.07
C LEU A 40 -10.92 -11.14 0.43
N ALA A 41 -9.96 -11.40 -0.47
CA ALA A 41 -8.66 -11.97 -0.09
C ALA A 41 -7.89 -11.02 0.86
N VAL A 42 -7.87 -9.71 0.56
CA VAL A 42 -7.26 -8.69 1.42
C VAL A 42 -7.87 -8.69 2.82
N ILE A 43 -9.20 -8.78 2.93
CA ILE A 43 -9.87 -8.85 4.24
C ILE A 43 -9.44 -10.11 4.99
N LEU A 44 -9.41 -11.27 4.32
CA LEU A 44 -9.00 -12.53 4.94
C LEU A 44 -7.58 -12.43 5.52
N ILE A 45 -6.65 -11.88 4.74
CA ILE A 45 -5.25 -11.68 5.14
C ILE A 45 -5.18 -10.74 6.34
N GLY A 46 -5.83 -9.58 6.24
CA GLY A 46 -5.84 -8.59 7.31
C GLY A 46 -6.42 -9.14 8.62
N LEU A 47 -7.45 -9.99 8.55
CA LEU A 47 -8.02 -10.65 9.73
C LEU A 47 -7.06 -11.68 10.34
N GLN A 48 -6.37 -12.49 9.53
CA GLN A 48 -5.38 -13.44 10.05
C GLN A 48 -4.27 -12.71 10.82
N MET A 49 -3.79 -11.59 10.28
CA MET A 49 -2.80 -10.74 10.95
C MET A 49 -3.37 -10.06 12.20
N ALA A 50 -4.57 -9.48 12.11
CA ALA A 50 -5.21 -8.79 13.22
C ALA A 50 -5.47 -9.69 14.44
N PHE A 51 -5.74 -10.98 14.21
CA PHE A 51 -5.95 -11.97 15.26
C PHE A 51 -4.67 -12.46 15.93
N SER A 52 -3.49 -12.01 15.49
CA SER A 52 -2.22 -12.34 16.12
C SER A 52 -1.91 -11.51 17.38
N THR A 53 -2.81 -10.61 17.79
CA THR A 53 -2.61 -9.73 18.96
C THR A 53 -2.65 -10.50 20.27
N GLU A 54 -1.73 -10.20 21.17
CA GLU A 54 -1.74 -10.71 22.54
C GLU A 54 -2.29 -9.67 23.51
N ASN A 55 -2.19 -8.38 23.17
CA ASN A 55 -2.68 -7.27 23.96
C ASN A 55 -3.51 -6.28 23.13
N ILE A 56 -4.81 -6.58 23.04
CA ILE A 56 -5.79 -5.76 22.33
C ILE A 56 -5.84 -4.29 22.81
N VAL A 57 -5.46 -4.02 24.07
CA VAL A 57 -5.45 -2.65 24.61
C VAL A 57 -4.39 -1.81 23.92
N ILE A 58 -3.20 -2.37 23.66
CA ILE A 58 -2.13 -1.67 22.93
C ILE A 58 -2.59 -1.34 21.51
N VAL A 59 -3.20 -2.30 20.81
CA VAL A 59 -3.76 -2.12 19.47
C VAL A 59 -4.82 -1.00 19.45
N LEU A 60 -5.78 -1.04 20.37
CA LEU A 60 -6.87 -0.07 20.45
C LEU A 60 -6.38 1.35 20.73
N ILE A 61 -5.50 1.51 21.73
CA ILE A 61 -4.95 2.82 22.09
C ILE A 61 -4.11 3.37 20.93
N SER A 62 -3.30 2.54 20.29
CA SER A 62 -2.48 2.93 19.14
C SER A 62 -3.33 3.38 17.96
N LEU A 63 -4.41 2.66 17.64
CA LEU A 63 -5.36 3.05 16.59
C LEU A 63 -6.08 4.34 16.91
N LEU A 64 -6.55 4.51 18.16
CA LEU A 64 -7.28 5.70 18.58
C LEU A 64 -6.41 6.96 18.49
N PHE A 65 -5.25 6.95 19.13
CA PHE A 65 -4.34 8.10 19.08
C PHE A 65 -3.75 8.28 17.68
N GLY A 66 -3.51 7.18 16.96
CA GLY A 66 -3.02 7.22 15.59
C GLY A 66 -4.00 7.92 14.66
N ALA A 67 -5.29 7.59 14.77
CA ALA A 67 -6.37 8.23 14.04
C ALA A 67 -6.47 9.72 14.37
N ILE A 68 -6.39 10.10 15.66
CA ILE A 68 -6.45 11.50 16.08
C ILE A 68 -5.28 12.29 15.47
N ILE A 69 -4.06 11.76 15.58
CA ILE A 69 -2.86 12.40 15.02
C ILE A 69 -2.98 12.49 13.49
N GLY A 70 -3.37 11.41 12.82
CA GLY A 70 -3.46 11.40 11.37
C GLY A 70 -4.55 12.30 10.81
N GLU A 71 -5.70 12.39 11.47
CA GLU A 71 -6.77 13.32 11.10
C GLU A 71 -6.36 14.78 11.40
N PHE A 72 -5.68 15.04 12.53
CA PHE A 72 -5.16 16.36 12.85
C PHE A 72 -4.19 16.89 11.78
N PHE A 73 -3.27 16.03 11.31
CA PHE A 73 -2.33 16.37 10.24
C PHE A 73 -2.92 16.20 8.83
N ARG A 74 -4.11 15.64 8.69
CA ARG A 74 -4.77 15.29 7.42
C ARG A 74 -3.83 14.54 6.48
N ILE A 75 -3.23 13.46 6.99
CA ILE A 75 -2.18 12.71 6.29
C ILE A 75 -2.67 12.22 4.93
N GLU A 76 -3.87 11.66 4.85
CA GLU A 76 -4.46 11.18 3.60
C GLU A 76 -4.59 12.29 2.57
N ASP A 77 -5.10 13.47 2.98
CA ASP A 77 -5.21 14.63 2.09
C ASP A 77 -3.83 15.11 1.62
N ALA A 78 -2.82 15.09 2.51
CA ALA A 78 -1.46 15.46 2.16
C ALA A 78 -0.86 14.51 1.12
N LEU A 79 -1.05 13.20 1.30
CA LEU A 79 -0.62 12.18 0.34
C LEU A 79 -1.33 12.33 -1.00
N ASN A 80 -2.65 12.58 -0.99
CA ASN A 80 -3.43 12.84 -2.19
C ASN A 80 -2.92 14.10 -2.93
N ARG A 81 -2.62 15.19 -2.21
CA ARG A 81 -2.06 16.42 -2.79
C ARG A 81 -0.66 16.20 -3.37
N LEU A 82 0.21 15.47 -2.66
CA LEU A 82 1.55 15.13 -3.15
C LEU A 82 1.47 14.30 -4.42
N GLY A 83 0.56 13.33 -4.46
CA GLY A 83 0.24 12.56 -5.65
C GLY A 83 -0.15 13.44 -6.84
N MET A 84 -1.18 14.28 -6.67
CA MET A 84 -1.64 15.21 -7.71
C MET A 84 -0.53 16.15 -8.21
N TRP A 85 0.28 16.68 -7.29
CA TRP A 85 1.40 17.55 -7.65
C TRP A 85 2.45 16.81 -8.49
N LEU A 86 2.83 15.59 -8.10
CA LEU A 86 3.77 14.77 -8.88
C LEU A 86 3.22 14.50 -10.29
N GLY A 87 1.97 14.08 -10.43
CA GLY A 87 1.35 13.86 -11.74
C GLY A 87 1.31 15.09 -12.64
N SER A 88 1.02 16.26 -12.06
CA SER A 88 0.98 17.51 -12.80
C SER A 88 2.34 17.91 -13.39
N LYS A 89 3.45 17.55 -12.73
CA LYS A 89 4.81 17.86 -13.22
C LYS A 89 5.22 17.02 -14.43
N PHE A 90 4.66 15.83 -14.56
CA PHE A 90 4.96 14.96 -15.70
C PHE A 90 4.01 15.19 -16.89
N THR A 91 2.98 16.02 -16.73
CA THR A 91 2.01 16.35 -17.81
C THR A 91 2.53 17.51 -18.67
N THR A 92 3.17 17.20 -19.80
CA THR A 92 3.60 18.22 -20.78
C THR A 92 2.43 18.59 -21.70
N LYS A 93 2.16 19.88 -21.89
CA LYS A 93 1.01 20.41 -22.66
C LYS A 93 0.99 20.05 -24.17
N ASN A 94 2.04 19.46 -24.74
CA ASN A 94 2.24 19.43 -26.19
C ASN A 94 2.71 18.11 -26.82
N ASP A 95 2.79 16.97 -26.13
CA ASP A 95 3.31 15.74 -26.76
C ASP A 95 2.22 14.74 -27.16
N THR A 96 2.52 14.05 -28.25
CA THR A 96 1.80 13.00 -28.98
C THR A 96 1.36 11.78 -28.12
N ILE A 97 0.41 12.03 -27.21
CA ILE A 97 -0.90 11.38 -26.97
C ILE A 97 -0.99 9.88 -26.58
N SER A 98 0.07 9.07 -26.41
CA SER A 98 -0.12 7.77 -25.70
C SER A 98 0.93 7.39 -24.67
N VAL A 99 2.22 7.47 -25.01
CA VAL A 99 3.28 6.96 -24.11
C VAL A 99 3.42 7.81 -22.86
N SER A 100 3.51 9.14 -23.00
CA SER A 100 3.59 10.05 -21.85
C SER A 100 2.33 9.96 -20.99
N GLN A 101 1.15 9.95 -21.62
CA GLN A 101 -0.13 9.86 -20.91
C GLN A 101 -0.28 8.54 -20.14
N GLY A 102 0.10 7.41 -20.73
CA GLY A 102 0.13 6.11 -20.06
C GLY A 102 1.11 6.08 -18.89
N PHE A 103 2.31 6.64 -19.07
CA PHE A 103 3.32 6.74 -18.01
C PHE A 103 2.82 7.58 -16.82
N ILE A 104 2.29 8.77 -17.07
CA ILE A 104 1.80 9.68 -16.02
C ILE A 104 0.62 9.03 -15.30
N THR A 105 -0.36 8.53 -16.06
CA THR A 105 -1.59 7.95 -15.48
C THR A 105 -1.27 6.70 -14.67
N GLY A 106 -0.42 5.81 -15.18
CA GLY A 106 0.04 4.63 -14.45
C GLY A 106 0.81 5.01 -13.18
N THR A 107 1.74 5.97 -13.27
CA THR A 107 2.54 6.42 -12.11
C THR A 107 1.65 6.99 -11.02
N MET A 108 0.68 7.81 -11.42
CA MET A 108 -0.32 8.36 -10.51
C MET A 108 -1.11 7.25 -9.82
N ILE A 109 -1.68 6.32 -10.58
CA ILE A 109 -2.53 5.27 -10.00
C ILE A 109 -1.73 4.31 -9.11
N PHE A 110 -0.52 3.92 -9.51
CA PHE A 110 0.26 2.93 -8.77
C PHE A 110 0.94 3.52 -7.53
N CYS A 111 1.45 4.76 -7.63
CA CYS A 111 2.13 5.42 -6.50
C CYS A 111 1.16 6.08 -5.51
N ILE A 112 0.00 6.55 -5.98
CA ILE A 112 -1.01 7.19 -5.11
C ILE A 112 -1.88 6.11 -4.51
N GLY A 113 -1.43 5.57 -3.38
CA GLY A 113 -2.22 4.66 -2.58
C GLY A 113 -1.64 4.53 -1.19
N ALA A 114 -2.48 4.66 -0.17
CA ALA A 114 -2.09 4.38 1.21
C ALA A 114 -1.46 2.98 1.35
N MET A 115 -1.94 2.01 0.56
CA MET A 115 -1.37 0.66 0.47
C MET A 115 0.11 0.62 0.03
N ALA A 116 0.56 1.52 -0.84
CA ALA A 116 1.96 1.56 -1.29
C ALA A 116 2.88 1.85 -0.09
N ILE A 117 2.48 2.80 0.74
CA ILE A 117 3.23 3.22 1.93
C ILE A 117 3.10 2.18 3.02
N ILE A 118 1.88 1.75 3.35
CA ILE A 118 1.62 0.80 4.42
C ILE A 118 2.30 -0.53 4.13
N GLY A 119 2.16 -1.07 2.91
CA GLY A 119 2.83 -2.31 2.55
C GLY A 119 4.36 -2.16 2.49
N ALA A 120 4.88 -1.00 2.08
CA ALA A 120 6.33 -0.75 2.09
C ALA A 120 6.89 -0.71 3.52
N LEU A 121 6.18 -0.08 4.45
CA LEU A 121 6.51 -0.05 5.87
C LEU A 121 6.43 -1.46 6.47
N ASP A 122 5.37 -2.19 6.20
CA ASP A 122 5.16 -3.55 6.71
C ASP A 122 6.27 -4.52 6.23
N SER A 123 6.57 -4.47 4.93
CA SER A 123 7.66 -5.20 4.30
C SER A 123 9.04 -4.82 4.83
N GLY A 124 9.22 -3.57 5.28
CA GLY A 124 10.49 -3.07 5.79
C GLY A 124 10.71 -3.32 7.27
N ILE A 125 9.65 -3.26 8.08
CA ILE A 125 9.70 -3.44 9.54
C ILE A 125 9.56 -4.90 9.92
N ARG A 126 8.64 -5.64 9.29
CA ARG A 126 8.29 -7.02 9.66
C ARG A 126 8.84 -8.06 8.69
N GLY A 127 9.37 -7.63 7.54
CA GLY A 127 9.71 -8.54 6.45
C GLY A 127 8.48 -9.19 5.80
N ASP A 128 7.28 -8.69 6.08
CA ASP A 128 6.02 -9.21 5.58
C ASP A 128 5.65 -8.55 4.25
N HIS A 129 5.56 -9.37 3.20
CA HIS A 129 5.39 -8.89 1.84
C HIS A 129 3.95 -9.02 1.35
N GLU A 130 3.04 -9.55 2.16
CA GLU A 130 1.71 -9.97 1.70
C GLU A 130 0.86 -8.80 1.20
N VAL A 131 0.94 -7.64 1.87
CA VAL A 131 0.27 -6.40 1.44
C VAL A 131 0.77 -5.93 0.08
N LEU A 132 2.09 -5.95 -0.13
CA LEU A 132 2.71 -5.50 -1.38
C LEU A 132 2.45 -6.47 -2.53
N ILE A 133 2.43 -7.77 -2.26
CA ILE A 133 2.08 -8.80 -3.25
C ILE A 133 0.62 -8.61 -3.67
N THR A 134 -0.27 -8.41 -2.70
CA THR A 134 -1.69 -8.19 -2.99
C THR A 134 -1.90 -6.91 -3.78
N LYS A 135 -1.21 -5.82 -3.40
CA LYS A 135 -1.18 -4.60 -4.21
C LYS A 135 -0.63 -4.87 -5.61
N GLY A 136 0.40 -5.70 -5.75
CA GLY A 136 0.94 -6.10 -7.04
C GLY A 136 -0.08 -6.78 -7.95
N ILE A 137 -0.98 -7.59 -7.39
CA ILE A 137 -2.07 -8.21 -8.16
C ILE A 137 -3.05 -7.12 -8.65
N ILE A 138 -3.42 -6.17 -7.78
CA ILE A 138 -4.30 -5.04 -8.11
C ILE A 138 -3.67 -4.15 -9.18
N ASP A 139 -2.42 -3.71 -8.96
CA ASP A 139 -1.69 -2.84 -9.86
C ASP A 139 -1.38 -3.55 -11.18
N GLY A 140 -1.07 -4.85 -11.16
CA GLY A 140 -0.89 -5.67 -12.36
C GLY A 140 -2.16 -5.78 -13.21
N PHE A 141 -3.30 -6.05 -12.58
CA PHE A 141 -4.59 -6.05 -13.27
C PHE A 141 -4.95 -4.65 -13.80
N THR A 142 -4.70 -3.61 -13.00
CA THR A 142 -4.93 -2.23 -13.39
C THR A 142 -4.03 -1.81 -14.54
N ALA A 143 -2.75 -2.23 -14.54
CA ALA A 143 -1.80 -2.00 -15.62
C ALA A 143 -2.24 -2.68 -16.91
N LEU A 144 -2.77 -3.91 -16.81
CA LEU A 144 -3.37 -4.61 -17.94
C LEU A 144 -4.51 -3.79 -18.54
N VAL A 145 -5.48 -3.37 -17.73
CA VAL A 145 -6.62 -2.56 -18.19
C VAL A 145 -6.18 -1.22 -18.79
N LEU A 146 -5.31 -0.47 -18.09
CA LEU A 146 -4.83 0.83 -18.54
C LEU A 146 -4.06 0.71 -19.85
N THR A 147 -3.24 -0.33 -20.02
CA THR A 147 -2.48 -0.53 -21.26
C THR A 147 -3.38 -0.75 -22.47
N THR A 148 -4.55 -1.39 -22.31
CA THR A 148 -5.53 -1.53 -23.41
C THR A 148 -6.07 -0.19 -23.94
N THR A 149 -5.93 0.90 -23.17
CA THR A 149 -6.47 2.23 -23.48
C THR A 149 -5.41 3.29 -23.72
N LEU A 150 -4.33 3.28 -22.94
CA LEU A 150 -3.24 4.27 -22.95
C LEU A 150 -1.96 3.74 -23.61
N GLY A 151 -1.95 2.47 -24.01
CA GLY A 151 -0.82 1.84 -24.68
C GLY A 151 0.39 1.60 -23.77
N PHE A 152 1.53 1.34 -24.42
CA PHE A 152 2.76 0.87 -23.76
C PHE A 152 3.35 1.84 -22.73
N GLY A 153 2.93 3.11 -22.73
CA GLY A 153 3.36 4.12 -21.75
C GLY A 153 3.21 3.69 -20.30
N VAL A 154 2.18 2.89 -20.01
CA VAL A 154 1.89 2.38 -18.66
C VAL A 154 3.06 1.56 -18.10
N LEU A 155 3.81 0.83 -18.92
CA LEU A 155 4.93 0.00 -18.47
C LEU A 155 5.99 0.82 -17.71
N PHE A 156 6.26 2.04 -18.16
CA PHE A 156 7.30 2.90 -17.58
C PHE A 156 6.95 3.39 -16.16
N SER A 157 5.69 3.31 -15.75
CA SER A 157 5.26 3.69 -14.39
C SER A 157 5.82 2.78 -13.29
N VAL A 158 6.35 1.61 -13.65
CA VAL A 158 7.02 0.72 -12.70
C VAL A 158 8.25 1.35 -12.08
N ILE A 159 8.94 2.24 -12.81
CA ILE A 159 10.17 2.89 -12.38
C ILE A 159 9.93 3.78 -11.15
N PRO A 160 9.06 4.80 -11.21
CA PRO A 160 8.77 5.64 -10.05
C PRO A 160 8.16 4.84 -8.90
N LEU A 161 7.36 3.81 -9.18
CA LEU A 161 6.80 2.94 -8.14
C LEU A 161 7.89 2.21 -7.35
N ILE A 162 8.80 1.49 -8.03
CA ILE A 162 9.86 0.73 -7.37
C ILE A 162 10.77 1.67 -6.58
N LEU A 163 11.09 2.85 -7.13
CA LEU A 163 11.91 3.84 -6.42
C LEU A 163 11.21 4.36 -5.16
N TYR A 164 9.94 4.77 -5.28
CA TYR A 164 9.16 5.31 -4.18
C TYR A 164 8.94 4.27 -3.08
N GLN A 165 8.39 3.11 -3.45
CA GLN A 165 8.07 2.04 -2.53
C GLN A 165 9.33 1.41 -1.94
N GLY A 166 10.36 1.19 -2.77
CA GLY A 166 11.64 0.65 -2.34
C GLY A 166 12.38 1.56 -1.38
N ALA A 167 12.35 2.89 -1.60
CA ALA A 167 12.92 3.85 -0.65
C ALA A 167 12.25 3.73 0.72
N ILE A 168 10.91 3.73 0.78
CA ILE A 168 10.17 3.58 2.04
C ILE A 168 10.54 2.26 2.73
N THR A 169 10.53 1.15 2.00
CA THR A 169 10.91 -0.16 2.53
C THR A 169 12.32 -0.19 3.10
N LEU A 170 13.29 0.40 2.41
CA LEU A 170 14.68 0.48 2.89
C LEU A 170 14.81 1.37 4.13
N PHE A 171 14.14 2.53 4.17
CA PHE A 171 14.14 3.39 5.36
C PHE A 171 13.50 2.71 6.56
N ALA A 172 12.44 1.93 6.32
CA ALA A 172 11.72 1.22 7.36
C ALA A 172 12.57 0.13 8.05
N THR A 173 13.54 -0.48 7.36
CA THR A 173 14.50 -1.42 8.00
C THR A 173 15.36 -0.78 9.07
N GLN A 174 15.57 0.54 9.02
CA GLN A 174 16.38 1.21 10.02
C GLN A 174 15.64 1.30 11.36
N ILE A 175 14.31 1.16 11.37
CA ILE A 175 13.50 1.22 12.59
C ILE A 175 13.81 0.04 13.52
N GLU A 176 14.06 -1.15 12.97
CA GLU A 176 14.37 -2.37 13.73
C GLU A 176 15.65 -2.23 14.57
N LYS A 177 16.65 -1.49 14.07
CA LYS A 177 17.94 -1.31 14.77
C LYS A 177 17.87 -0.51 16.07
N TRP A 178 16.77 0.19 16.31
CA TRP A 178 16.57 0.98 17.53
C TRP A 178 15.75 0.23 18.58
N VAL A 179 15.28 -0.99 18.30
CA VAL A 179 14.45 -1.79 19.21
C VAL A 179 15.29 -2.86 19.89
N PRO A 180 15.27 -2.97 21.24
CA PRO A 180 15.95 -4.05 21.96
C PRO A 180 15.41 -5.44 21.59
N GLU A 181 16.30 -6.42 21.34
CA GLU A 181 15.95 -7.79 20.91
C GLU A 181 14.94 -8.49 21.84
N ALA A 182 15.02 -8.24 23.15
CA ALA A 182 14.14 -8.85 24.16
C ALA A 182 12.66 -8.44 24.05
N MET A 183 12.34 -7.34 23.36
CA MET A 183 10.95 -6.88 23.15
C MET A 183 10.47 -7.02 21.71
N LEU A 184 11.35 -7.49 20.82
CA LEU A 184 11.13 -7.44 19.38
C LEU A 184 9.95 -8.34 18.98
N GLU A 185 9.87 -9.56 19.52
CA GLU A 185 8.84 -10.54 19.16
C GLU A 185 7.42 -10.05 19.50
N GLY A 186 7.20 -9.62 20.75
CA GLY A 186 5.90 -9.09 21.18
C GLY A 186 5.53 -7.78 20.48
N LEU A 187 6.51 -6.90 20.25
CA LEU A 187 6.27 -5.67 19.50
C LEU A 187 5.86 -5.96 18.05
N ILE A 188 6.54 -6.90 17.39
CA ILE A 188 6.22 -7.29 16.01
C ILE A 188 4.79 -7.85 15.96
N LEU A 189 4.35 -8.65 16.94
CA LEU A 189 2.97 -9.15 17.00
C LEU A 189 1.94 -8.01 17.07
N GLU A 190 2.17 -6.98 17.88
CA GLU A 190 1.23 -5.86 17.99
C GLU A 190 1.27 -4.95 16.74
N ILE A 191 2.44 -4.74 16.15
CA ILE A 191 2.56 -4.03 14.85
C ILE A 191 1.83 -4.83 13.76
N THR A 192 2.01 -6.15 13.74
CA THR A 192 1.29 -7.08 12.83
C THR A 192 -0.20 -6.89 12.95
N SER A 193 -0.69 -6.79 14.18
CA SER A 193 -2.12 -6.75 14.46
C SER A 193 -2.76 -5.42 14.05
N VAL A 194 -2.09 -4.30 14.34
CA VAL A 194 -2.50 -2.98 13.84
C VAL A 194 -2.41 -2.92 12.31
N GLY A 195 -1.34 -3.47 11.73
CA GLY A 195 -1.19 -3.63 10.28
C GLY A 195 -2.34 -4.42 9.67
N GLY A 196 -2.71 -5.55 10.28
CA GLY A 196 -3.85 -6.38 9.89
C GLY A 196 -5.16 -5.60 9.83
N LEU A 197 -5.47 -4.79 10.85
CA LEU A 197 -6.67 -3.95 10.86
C LEU A 197 -6.66 -2.86 9.78
N LEU A 198 -5.49 -2.26 9.50
CA LEU A 198 -5.33 -1.33 8.37
C LEU A 198 -5.61 -2.04 7.03
N ILE A 199 -5.15 -3.28 6.88
CA ILE A 199 -5.37 -4.13 5.69
C ILE A 199 -6.86 -4.50 5.55
N VAL A 200 -7.55 -4.82 6.64
CA VAL A 200 -9.01 -5.03 6.62
C VAL A 200 -9.73 -3.78 6.10
N ALA A 201 -9.34 -2.59 6.59
CA ALA A 201 -9.92 -1.34 6.12
C ALA A 201 -9.68 -1.10 4.62
N ILE A 202 -8.50 -1.46 4.12
CA ILE A 202 -8.19 -1.46 2.69
C ILE A 202 -9.13 -2.39 1.92
N GLY A 203 -9.33 -3.62 2.39
CA GLY A 203 -10.23 -4.57 1.74
C GLY A 203 -11.68 -4.08 1.67
N LEU A 204 -12.16 -3.44 2.74
CA LEU A 204 -13.49 -2.81 2.76
C LEU A 204 -13.62 -1.67 1.73
N ASN A 205 -12.57 -0.86 1.56
CA ASN A 205 -12.52 0.16 0.53
C ASN A 205 -12.56 -0.45 -0.88
N LEU A 206 -11.82 -1.53 -1.13
CA LEU A 206 -11.82 -2.23 -2.42
C LEU A 206 -13.19 -2.82 -2.78
N LEU A 207 -13.91 -3.34 -1.77
CA LEU A 207 -15.28 -3.82 -1.92
C LEU A 207 -16.32 -2.69 -1.98
N LYS A 208 -15.91 -1.43 -1.81
CA LYS A 208 -16.78 -0.25 -1.75
C LYS A 208 -17.91 -0.36 -0.72
N ILE A 209 -17.68 -1.12 0.37
CA ILE A 209 -18.66 -1.29 1.44
C ILE A 209 -18.67 -0.06 2.35
N LYS A 210 -17.47 0.38 2.75
CA LYS A 210 -17.28 1.58 3.57
C LYS A 210 -15.93 2.19 3.26
N GLU A 211 -15.92 3.47 2.91
CA GLU A 211 -14.69 4.23 2.75
C GLU A 211 -14.11 4.62 4.11
N ILE A 212 -12.88 4.15 4.37
CA ILE A 212 -12.07 4.43 5.56
C ILE A 212 -10.80 5.13 5.09
N ARG A 213 -10.43 6.21 5.79
CA ARG A 213 -9.21 6.97 5.53
C ARG A 213 -7.98 6.27 6.11
N VAL A 214 -7.55 5.19 5.48
CA VAL A 214 -6.51 4.28 6.01
C VAL A 214 -5.19 5.02 6.26
N ALA A 215 -4.83 6.01 5.44
CA ALA A 215 -3.60 6.77 5.66
C ALA A 215 -3.62 7.59 6.96
N ASN A 216 -4.79 8.04 7.41
CA ASN A 216 -4.92 8.74 8.70
C ASN A 216 -4.78 7.78 9.89
N LEU A 217 -4.94 6.47 9.69
CA LEU A 217 -4.72 5.47 10.73
C LEU A 217 -3.26 5.01 10.80
N MET A 218 -2.45 5.28 9.77
CA MET A 218 -1.05 4.86 9.68
C MET A 218 -0.15 5.27 10.86
N PRO A 219 -0.32 6.45 11.51
CA PRO A 219 0.47 6.80 12.70
C PRO A 219 0.34 5.79 13.84
N ALA A 220 -0.72 4.97 13.86
CA ALA A 220 -0.88 3.90 14.82
C ALA A 220 0.30 2.92 14.80
N LEU A 221 0.89 2.62 13.63
CA LEU A 221 2.04 1.70 13.52
C LEU A 221 3.27 2.23 14.29
N LEU A 222 3.47 3.56 14.30
CA LEU A 222 4.55 4.19 15.06
C LEU A 222 4.20 4.26 16.55
N LEU A 223 2.93 4.52 16.88
CA LEU A 223 2.47 4.60 18.26
C LEU A 223 2.51 3.25 18.98
N VAL A 224 2.30 2.13 18.27
CA VAL A 224 2.47 0.79 18.85
C VAL A 224 3.84 0.66 19.50
N VAL A 225 4.91 1.11 18.82
CA VAL A 225 6.28 1.07 19.36
C VAL A 225 6.39 1.84 20.67
N LEU A 226 5.85 3.06 20.71
CA LEU A 226 5.93 3.94 21.88
C LEU A 226 5.09 3.41 23.05
N ILE A 227 3.86 2.96 22.76
CA ILE A 227 2.92 2.48 23.77
C ILE A 227 3.37 1.14 24.32
N TYR A 228 3.85 0.22 23.47
CA TYR A 228 4.38 -1.06 23.92
C TYR A 228 5.59 -0.88 24.84
N TYR A 229 6.52 0.02 24.49
CA TYR A 229 7.66 0.36 25.35
C TYR A 229 7.20 0.93 26.70
N ALA A 230 6.22 1.83 26.71
CA ALA A 230 5.66 2.37 27.94
C ALA A 230 4.97 1.28 28.78
N PHE A 231 4.30 0.31 28.17
CA PHE A 231 3.58 -0.76 28.85
C PHE A 231 4.51 -1.76 29.53
N GLN A 232 5.70 -2.02 28.97
CA GLN A 232 6.72 -2.89 29.56
C GLN A 232 7.45 -2.27 30.77
N LEU A 233 7.34 -0.95 30.96
CA LEU A 233 7.95 -0.25 32.10
C LEU A 233 7.11 -0.35 33.39
N PHE A 234 5.85 -0.79 33.29
CA PHE A 234 4.90 -0.94 34.41
C PHE A 234 4.55 -2.41 34.63
#